data_AF-A0AAX1JH42-F1
#
_entry.id   AF-A0AAX1JH42-F1
#
_cell.length_a   1.000
_cell.length_b   1.000
_cell.length_c   1.000
_cell.angle_alpha   90.00
_cell.angle_beta   90.00
_cell.angle_gamma   90.00
#
_symmetry.space_group_name_H-M   'P 1'
#
loop_
_entity.id
_entity.type
_entity.pdbx_description
1 polymer ?
#
loop_
_entity_poly.entity_id
_entity_poly.type
_entity_poly.pdbx_seq_one_letter_code
_entity_poly.pdbx_strand_id
1 'polypeptide(L)'
;MDHSGHAAMNHGGDGARMDHGDHDAGMDHHHAAMSHGADGGHGDTNHGAHQHMGHGEMDMAPAGIALAAGGPDRDGLEMDQLHVRLGPVLNHWPAGMVLRCTLQGDVITATQVSVIDVERVEGHNEGMDSCLTHVAARQCDRIVDVLALAGWARAAAIARQARDLLLDEPDVDRAQPMLARLDRTVRRSWLLRWSLRNLCPLDGKRLEALRLPDFLAGDAYDRLLTQSGHVRGLVSNNLSPAQIAIDSNRIIDALPELVTGLDMATARIVIAGLSIDTAMTHETGPCG
;
A
#
# COMPACT_ATOMS: atom_id res chain seq x y z
N MET A 1 51.29 19.94 -49.22
CA MET A 1 50.13 20.72 -48.74
C MET A 1 50.11 20.50 -47.23
N ASP A 2 51.05 21.06 -46.48
CA ASP A 2 51.39 22.48 -46.24
C ASP A 2 50.57 23.09 -45.07
N HIS A 3 51.31 23.30 -43.98
CA HIS A 3 51.24 24.24 -42.85
C HIS A 3 49.93 24.70 -42.16
N SER A 4 49.94 24.45 -40.83
CA SER A 4 49.89 25.45 -39.74
C SER A 4 48.58 26.11 -39.32
N GLY A 5 48.38 26.18 -37.98
CA GLY A 5 47.43 27.09 -37.34
C GLY A 5 47.19 26.81 -35.85
N HIS A 6 48.17 27.09 -35.00
CA HIS A 6 47.97 27.26 -33.55
C HIS A 6 47.17 28.54 -33.25
N ALA A 7 46.28 28.51 -32.26
CA ALA A 7 45.95 29.69 -31.46
C ALA A 7 45.52 29.27 -30.05
N ALA A 8 46.13 29.92 -29.07
CA ALA A 8 46.02 29.67 -27.65
C ALA A 8 45.23 30.80 -26.96
N MET A 9 44.76 30.51 -25.75
CA MET A 9 44.54 31.40 -24.60
C MET A 9 43.53 32.56 -24.74
N ASN A 10 42.53 32.59 -23.84
CA ASN A 10 42.53 33.65 -22.81
C ASN A 10 41.78 33.24 -21.53
N HIS A 11 42.40 33.60 -20.40
CA HIS A 11 41.84 33.69 -19.06
C HIS A 11 41.37 35.12 -18.79
N GLY A 12 40.35 35.26 -17.93
CA GLY A 12 39.97 36.50 -17.25
C GLY A 12 38.59 36.25 -16.62
N GLY A 13 38.40 36.27 -15.31
CA GLY A 13 39.05 37.07 -14.28
C GLY A 13 37.99 37.99 -13.67
N ASP A 14 37.99 38.09 -12.34
CA ASP A 14 37.19 38.99 -11.47
C ASP A 14 35.81 38.45 -11.02
N GLY A 15 35.46 38.43 -9.74
CA GLY A 15 36.09 38.99 -8.54
C GLY A 15 35.02 39.57 -7.60
N ALA A 16 34.81 38.94 -6.43
CA ALA A 16 34.26 39.45 -5.16
C ALA A 16 33.74 38.22 -4.37
N ARG A 17 34.36 37.69 -3.30
CA ARG A 17 34.84 38.27 -2.03
C ARG A 17 33.83 39.24 -1.41
N MET A 18 33.01 38.72 -0.50
CA MET A 18 32.66 39.40 0.75
C MET A 18 32.75 38.39 1.90
N ASP A 19 33.74 38.65 2.74
CA ASP A 19 33.98 38.12 4.07
C ASP A 19 33.44 39.18 5.05
N HIS A 20 32.57 38.76 5.97
CA HIS A 20 32.26 39.40 7.24
C HIS A 20 31.83 38.23 8.15
N GLY A 21 32.49 37.94 9.27
CA GLY A 21 32.99 38.88 10.26
C GLY A 21 32.13 38.68 11.51
N ASP A 22 32.66 37.83 12.38
CA ASP A 22 32.33 37.56 13.78
C ASP A 22 31.65 38.72 14.55
N HIS A 23 30.58 38.43 15.30
CA HIS A 23 30.19 39.15 16.51
C HIS A 23 29.35 38.25 17.44
N ASP A 24 30.08 37.66 18.38
CA ASP A 24 29.66 37.25 19.72
C ASP A 24 28.98 38.41 20.48
N ALA A 25 27.79 38.17 21.03
CA ALA A 25 27.19 38.95 22.12
C ALA A 25 26.10 38.10 22.78
N GLY A 26 26.45 37.54 23.94
CA GLY A 26 25.64 36.60 24.68
C GLY A 26 24.34 37.13 25.26
N MET A 27 23.52 36.18 25.69
CA MET A 27 22.51 36.37 26.72
C MET A 27 22.30 35.04 27.46
N ASP A 28 23.04 34.92 28.56
CA ASP A 28 22.79 33.98 29.64
C ASP A 28 21.45 34.33 30.31
N HIS A 29 20.54 33.36 30.42
CA HIS A 29 19.43 33.43 31.37
C HIS A 29 19.58 32.33 32.42
N HIS A 30 20.36 32.68 33.44
CA HIS A 30 20.31 32.09 34.76
C HIS A 30 18.93 32.31 35.39
N HIS A 31 18.20 31.24 35.70
CA HIS A 31 17.12 31.29 36.70
C HIS A 31 17.73 31.02 38.07
N ALA A 32 18.22 32.11 38.69
CA ALA A 32 18.60 32.13 40.09
C ALA A 32 17.36 32.22 40.99
N ALA A 33 17.46 31.53 42.11
CA ALA A 33 16.50 31.46 43.19
C ALA A 33 16.10 32.85 43.72
N MET A 34 14.80 33.03 43.97
CA MET A 34 14.30 34.05 44.88
C MET A 34 13.68 33.35 46.09
N SER A 35 14.43 33.41 47.19
CA SER A 35 13.96 33.17 48.55
C SER A 35 13.21 34.41 49.02
N HIS A 36 11.97 34.24 49.48
CA HIS A 36 11.30 35.19 50.35
C HIS A 36 10.98 34.51 51.67
N GLY A 37 11.69 34.95 52.71
CA GLY A 37 11.42 34.58 54.10
C GLY A 37 10.20 35.32 54.65
N ALA A 38 9.43 34.55 55.41
CA ALA A 38 8.68 34.85 56.63
C ALA A 38 8.06 36.24 56.83
N ASP A 39 6.74 36.27 57.03
CA ASP A 39 6.15 36.87 58.24
C ASP A 39 4.68 36.46 58.47
N GLY A 40 4.31 36.34 59.75
CA GLY A 40 2.97 36.67 60.24
C GLY A 40 1.90 35.58 60.25
N GLY A 41 1.59 35.03 61.42
CA GLY A 41 0.52 34.05 61.64
C GLY A 41 -0.89 34.61 61.58
N HIS A 42 -1.87 33.69 61.57
CA HIS A 42 -3.10 33.68 62.38
C HIS A 42 -4.09 32.64 61.83
N GLY A 43 -4.77 31.91 62.72
CA GLY A 43 -6.13 31.44 62.44
C GLY A 43 -6.31 29.93 62.37
N ASP A 44 -6.46 29.34 63.55
CA ASP A 44 -7.14 28.07 63.77
C ASP A 44 -8.53 28.08 63.09
N THR A 45 -8.79 27.15 62.17
CA THR A 45 -10.16 26.86 61.70
C THR A 45 -10.26 25.39 61.34
N ASN A 46 -10.60 24.60 62.34
CA ASN A 46 -11.20 23.29 62.24
C ASN A 46 -12.46 23.32 61.36
N HIS A 47 -12.39 22.77 60.14
CA HIS A 47 -13.58 22.35 59.41
C HIS A 47 -13.34 21.02 58.68
N GLY A 48 -14.05 20.01 59.17
CA GLY A 48 -14.82 19.13 58.30
C GLY A 48 -14.04 18.05 57.58
N ALA A 49 -14.09 16.85 58.16
CA ALA A 49 -13.93 15.61 57.43
C ALA A 49 -14.86 15.59 56.20
N HIS A 50 -14.31 15.89 55.03
CA HIS A 50 -14.95 15.61 53.76
C HIS A 50 -14.79 14.12 53.48
N GLN A 51 -15.88 13.44 53.79
CA GLN A 51 -16.17 12.05 53.49
C GLN A 51 -15.78 11.73 52.04
N HIS A 52 -15.12 10.59 51.88
CA HIS A 52 -14.92 9.90 50.61
C HIS A 52 -16.23 9.85 49.82
N MET A 53 -16.40 10.77 48.87
CA MET A 53 -17.38 10.62 47.81
C MET A 53 -16.82 9.55 46.87
N GLY A 54 -17.41 8.36 46.93
CA GLY A 54 -17.14 7.31 45.97
C GLY A 54 -17.33 7.86 44.57
N HIS A 55 -16.26 7.83 43.78
CA HIS A 55 -16.32 8.03 42.35
C HIS A 55 -17.09 6.85 41.77
N GLY A 56 -18.42 6.95 41.83
CA GLY A 56 -19.30 6.18 40.98
C GLY A 56 -18.84 6.41 39.54
N GLU A 57 -18.62 5.29 38.87
CA GLU A 57 -18.46 5.11 37.44
C GLU A 57 -19.52 5.95 36.70
N MET A 58 -19.24 7.24 36.53
CA MET A 58 -20.06 8.12 35.72
C MET A 58 -19.71 7.78 34.29
N ASP A 59 -20.60 7.06 33.63
CA ASP A 59 -20.61 6.87 32.19
C ASP A 59 -20.80 8.24 31.55
N MET A 60 -19.68 8.93 31.32
CA MET A 60 -19.62 10.30 30.80
C MET A 60 -19.90 10.26 29.29
N ALA A 61 -21.14 9.96 28.90
CA ALA A 61 -21.64 10.15 27.55
C ALA A 61 -22.12 11.61 27.39
N PRO A 62 -21.33 12.52 26.79
CA PRO A 62 -21.77 13.90 26.61
C PRO A 62 -23.01 13.90 25.71
N ALA A 63 -24.09 14.54 26.18
CA ALA A 63 -25.38 14.58 25.49
C ALA A 63 -26.07 13.21 25.26
N GLY A 64 -25.68 12.15 25.99
CA GLY A 64 -26.31 10.83 25.89
C GLY A 64 -26.00 10.06 24.60
N ILE A 65 -25.02 10.53 23.82
CA ILE A 65 -24.49 9.79 22.68
C ILE A 65 -23.31 8.97 23.20
N ALA A 66 -23.40 7.65 23.04
CA ALA A 66 -22.32 6.75 23.41
C ALA A 66 -21.04 7.17 22.70
N LEU A 67 -19.96 7.33 23.47
CA LEU A 67 -18.63 7.56 22.93
C LEU A 67 -18.21 6.35 22.09
N ALA A 68 -17.29 6.57 21.14
CA ALA A 68 -16.72 5.47 20.37
C ALA A 68 -16.10 4.44 21.31
N ALA A 69 -16.27 3.15 21.01
CA ALA A 69 -15.64 2.11 21.81
C ALA A 69 -14.12 2.20 21.67
N GLY A 70 -13.41 2.33 22.80
CA GLY A 70 -11.95 2.37 22.85
C GLY A 70 -11.34 0.97 22.76
N GLY A 71 -10.07 0.88 22.37
CA GLY A 71 -9.26 -0.34 22.50
C GLY A 71 -7.86 0.02 23.00
N PRO A 72 -7.13 -0.93 23.62
CA PRO A 72 -5.81 -0.66 24.15
C PRO A 72 -4.83 -0.28 23.02
N ASP A 73 -4.01 0.75 23.24
CA ASP A 73 -2.92 1.17 22.36
C ASP A 73 -1.53 0.86 22.98
N ARG A 74 -0.46 1.02 22.21
CA ARG A 74 0.93 0.71 22.56
C ARG A 74 1.44 1.46 23.78
N ASP A 75 0.93 2.65 24.06
CA ASP A 75 1.28 3.46 25.22
C ASP A 75 0.43 3.14 26.47
N GLY A 76 -0.51 2.19 26.35
CA GLY A 76 -1.44 1.81 27.41
C GLY A 76 -2.65 2.74 27.53
N LEU A 77 -2.82 3.70 26.61
CA LEU A 77 -4.03 4.52 26.51
C LEU A 77 -5.07 3.84 25.62
N GLU A 78 -6.34 4.07 25.91
CA GLU A 78 -7.42 3.62 25.04
C GLU A 78 -7.57 4.60 23.86
N MET A 79 -7.54 4.07 22.64
CA MET A 79 -7.77 4.85 21.42
C MET A 79 -9.08 4.43 20.75
N ASP A 80 -9.79 5.40 20.19
CA ASP A 80 -11.06 5.19 19.50
C ASP A 80 -10.91 4.14 18.39
N GLN A 81 -11.83 3.18 18.38
CA GLN A 81 -11.94 2.20 17.30
C GLN A 81 -12.93 2.67 16.24
N LEU A 82 -12.51 2.62 14.98
CA LEU A 82 -13.37 2.88 13.82
C LEU A 82 -13.57 1.59 13.02
N HIS A 83 -14.82 1.14 12.90
CA HIS A 83 -15.15 0.00 12.06
C HIS A 83 -15.45 0.45 10.62
N VAL A 84 -14.66 -0.03 9.66
CA VAL A 84 -14.79 0.30 8.23
C VAL A 84 -15.07 -0.95 7.41
N ARG A 85 -15.86 -0.80 6.35
CA ARG A 85 -16.08 -1.85 5.34
C ARG A 85 -15.54 -1.39 3.99
N LEU A 86 -14.67 -2.18 3.39
CA LEU A 86 -14.15 -1.95 2.04
C LEU A 86 -14.74 -2.97 1.06
N GLY A 87 -15.07 -2.52 -0.15
CA GLY A 87 -15.77 -3.33 -1.14
C GLY A 87 -17.29 -3.39 -0.91
N PRO A 88 -18.05 -4.18 -1.70
CA PRO A 88 -17.59 -5.09 -2.76
C PRO A 88 -17.33 -4.44 -4.12
N VAL A 89 -17.65 -3.14 -4.27
CA VAL A 89 -17.60 -2.38 -5.54
C VAL A 89 -16.63 -1.20 -5.46
N LEU A 90 -15.49 -1.38 -4.79
CA LEU A 90 -14.49 -0.34 -4.66
C LEU A 90 -13.61 -0.30 -5.94
N ASN A 91 -13.17 0.90 -6.35
CA ASN A 91 -12.22 1.00 -7.47
C ASN A 91 -10.90 0.28 -7.14
N HIS A 92 -10.35 -0.45 -8.11
CA HIS A 92 -9.10 -1.21 -7.97
C HIS A 92 -9.15 -2.19 -6.79
N TRP A 93 -10.21 -2.98 -6.74
CA TRP A 93 -10.52 -3.90 -5.66
C TRP A 93 -11.04 -5.23 -6.24
N PRO A 94 -10.69 -6.39 -5.64
CA PRO A 94 -11.23 -7.67 -6.07
C PRO A 94 -12.77 -7.67 -6.00
N ALA A 95 -13.41 -7.93 -7.14
CA ALA A 95 -14.87 -7.85 -7.26
C ALA A 95 -15.57 -8.74 -6.22
N GLY A 96 -16.64 -8.26 -5.58
CA GLY A 96 -17.39 -9.08 -4.62
C GLY A 96 -16.68 -9.30 -3.26
N MET A 97 -15.39 -8.97 -3.13
CA MET A 97 -14.69 -9.11 -1.85
C MET A 97 -15.08 -7.99 -0.88
N VAL A 98 -15.32 -8.32 0.38
CA VAL A 98 -15.58 -7.36 1.46
C VAL A 98 -14.54 -7.55 2.56
N LEU A 99 -13.82 -6.49 2.89
CA LEU A 99 -12.91 -6.45 4.04
C LEU A 99 -13.54 -5.59 5.14
N ARG A 100 -13.88 -6.22 6.27
CA ARG A 100 -14.28 -5.52 7.50
C ARG A 100 -13.03 -5.28 8.33
N CYS A 101 -12.75 -4.02 8.63
CA CYS A 101 -11.58 -3.59 9.38
C CYS A 101 -12.01 -2.91 10.67
N THR A 102 -11.25 -3.12 11.73
CA THR A 102 -11.18 -2.20 12.87
C THR A 102 -9.92 -1.36 12.69
N LEU A 103 -10.08 -0.04 12.73
CA LEU A 103 -8.99 0.92 12.68
C LEU A 103 -8.79 1.55 14.04
N GLN A 104 -7.53 1.78 14.39
CA GLN A 104 -7.10 2.62 15.49
C GLN A 104 -6.18 3.68 14.88
N GLY A 105 -6.67 4.92 14.79
CA GLY A 105 -6.04 5.95 13.95
C GLY A 105 -6.10 5.57 12.47
N ASP A 106 -4.95 5.49 11.81
CA ASP A 106 -4.83 5.04 10.42
C ASP A 106 -4.50 3.54 10.29
N VAL A 107 -4.18 2.85 11.38
CA VAL A 107 -3.71 1.47 11.41
C VAL A 107 -4.87 0.48 11.52
N ILE A 108 -4.84 -0.56 10.71
CA ILE A 108 -5.74 -1.72 10.80
C ILE A 108 -5.28 -2.61 11.96
N THR A 109 -6.16 -2.85 12.94
CA THR A 109 -5.84 -3.67 14.12
C THR A 109 -6.58 -5.00 14.16
N ALA A 110 -7.71 -5.09 13.46
CA ALA A 110 -8.40 -6.35 13.23
C ALA A 110 -9.03 -6.35 11.85
N THR A 111 -9.11 -7.54 11.24
CA THR A 111 -9.72 -7.71 9.92
C THR A 111 -10.48 -9.01 9.79
N GLN A 112 -11.62 -8.95 9.08
CA GLN A 112 -12.33 -10.13 8.59
C GLN A 112 -12.64 -9.96 7.11
N VAL A 113 -12.48 -11.04 6.34
CA VAL A 113 -12.79 -11.07 4.90
C VAL A 113 -14.04 -11.89 4.66
N SER A 114 -14.84 -11.49 3.68
CA SER A 114 -15.92 -12.30 3.11
C SER A 114 -16.05 -12.00 1.63
N VAL A 115 -16.31 -13.00 0.79
CA VAL A 115 -16.64 -12.81 -0.62
C VAL A 115 -18.14 -12.95 -0.79
N ILE A 116 -18.75 -12.02 -1.51
CA ILE A 116 -20.15 -12.12 -1.93
C ILE A 116 -20.20 -13.09 -3.09
N ASP A 117 -21.00 -14.14 -2.95
CA ASP A 117 -21.18 -15.14 -3.98
C ASP A 117 -21.79 -14.48 -5.23
N VAL A 118 -21.09 -14.59 -6.36
CA VAL A 118 -21.56 -14.08 -7.65
C VAL A 118 -21.81 -15.31 -8.51
N GLU A 119 -23.08 -15.56 -8.81
CA GLU A 119 -23.49 -16.62 -9.72
C GLU A 119 -22.78 -16.43 -11.07
N ARG A 120 -21.96 -17.41 -11.45
CA ARG A 120 -21.17 -17.32 -12.68
C ARG A 120 -22.10 -17.41 -13.87
N VAL A 121 -22.10 -16.38 -14.72
CA VAL A 121 -22.63 -16.52 -16.08
C VAL A 121 -21.60 -17.33 -16.87
N GLU A 122 -21.96 -18.56 -17.25
CA GLU A 122 -21.09 -19.39 -18.09
C GLU A 122 -20.74 -18.65 -19.38
N GLY A 123 -19.44 -18.37 -19.55
CA GLY A 123 -18.91 -17.74 -20.75
C GLY A 123 -18.96 -18.69 -21.94
N HIS A 124 -19.06 -18.13 -23.14
CA HIS A 124 -19.00 -18.87 -24.40
C HIS A 124 -17.70 -19.67 -24.48
N ASN A 125 -17.78 -20.85 -25.11
CA ASN A 125 -16.66 -21.77 -25.24
C ASN A 125 -15.59 -21.18 -26.19
N GLU A 126 -14.57 -20.55 -25.61
CA GLU A 126 -13.48 -19.89 -26.33
C GLU A 126 -12.36 -20.86 -26.71
N GLY A 127 -11.70 -20.63 -27.84
CA GLY A 127 -10.50 -21.40 -28.23
C GLY A 127 -9.31 -21.15 -27.30
N MET A 128 -8.32 -22.06 -27.28
CA MET A 128 -7.15 -22.00 -26.39
C MET A 128 -6.38 -20.66 -26.48
N ASP A 129 -6.20 -20.09 -27.67
CA ASP A 129 -5.51 -18.79 -27.86
C ASP A 129 -6.30 -17.60 -27.29
N SER A 130 -7.64 -17.65 -27.37
CA SER A 130 -8.53 -16.68 -26.72
C SER A 130 -8.43 -16.77 -25.20
N CYS A 131 -8.35 -18.00 -24.66
CA CYS A 131 -8.12 -18.22 -23.24
C CYS A 131 -6.78 -17.61 -22.76
N LEU A 132 -5.69 -17.80 -23.51
CA LEU A 132 -4.37 -17.24 -23.19
C LEU A 132 -4.36 -15.71 -23.18
N THR A 133 -4.94 -15.09 -24.21
CA THR A 133 -5.03 -13.63 -24.33
C THR A 133 -5.93 -13.02 -23.26
N HIS A 134 -7.03 -13.68 -22.90
CA HIS A 134 -7.87 -13.30 -21.76
C HIS A 134 -7.17 -13.44 -20.40
N VAL A 135 -6.39 -14.51 -20.19
CA VAL A 135 -5.56 -14.63 -18.97
C VAL A 135 -4.54 -13.48 -18.92
N ALA A 136 -3.88 -13.16 -20.02
CA ALA A 136 -2.94 -12.04 -20.11
C ALA A 136 -3.61 -10.68 -19.86
N ALA A 137 -4.82 -10.46 -20.40
CA ALA A 137 -5.62 -9.27 -20.15
C ALA A 137 -5.97 -9.12 -18.66
N ARG A 138 -6.39 -10.21 -17.98
CA ARG A 138 -6.61 -10.19 -16.51
C ARG A 138 -5.34 -9.87 -15.73
N GLN A 139 -4.17 -10.34 -16.17
CA GLN A 139 -2.89 -9.96 -15.56
C GLN A 139 -2.59 -8.47 -15.75
N CYS A 140 -2.95 -7.89 -16.91
CA CYS A 140 -2.86 -6.44 -17.11
C CYS A 140 -3.76 -5.65 -16.15
N ASP A 141 -4.99 -6.10 -15.88
CA ASP A 141 -5.88 -5.46 -14.91
C ASP A 141 -5.26 -5.39 -13.51
N ARG A 142 -4.60 -6.46 -13.06
CA ARG A 142 -3.87 -6.49 -11.76
C ARG A 142 -2.76 -5.44 -11.70
N ILE A 143 -2.01 -5.29 -12.80
CA ILE A 143 -0.97 -4.27 -12.92
C ILE A 143 -1.59 -2.86 -12.93
N VAL A 144 -2.72 -2.67 -13.61
CA VAL A 144 -3.47 -1.41 -13.60
C VAL A 144 -3.86 -1.02 -12.18
N ASP A 145 -4.39 -1.96 -11.39
CA ASP A 145 -4.85 -1.71 -10.03
C ASP A 145 -3.72 -1.25 -9.11
N VAL A 146 -2.59 -1.96 -9.10
CA VAL A 146 -1.41 -1.59 -8.29
C VAL A 146 -0.89 -0.21 -8.72
N LEU A 147 -0.70 0.02 -10.02
CA LEU A 147 -0.16 1.28 -10.52
C LEU A 147 -1.11 2.46 -10.29
N ALA A 148 -2.42 2.25 -10.41
CA ALA A 148 -3.42 3.29 -10.16
C ALA A 148 -3.47 3.67 -8.68
N LEU A 149 -3.49 2.68 -7.77
CA LEU A 149 -3.46 2.93 -6.32
C LEU A 149 -2.16 3.59 -5.88
N ALA A 150 -1.03 3.27 -6.51
CA ALA A 150 0.26 3.90 -6.25
C ALA A 150 0.41 5.31 -6.88
N GLY A 151 -0.61 5.82 -7.58
CA GLY A 151 -0.59 7.15 -8.21
C GLY A 151 0.17 7.23 -9.54
N TRP A 152 0.52 6.10 -10.15
CA TRP A 152 1.28 6.01 -11.40
C TRP A 152 0.36 5.94 -12.64
N ALA A 153 -0.51 6.94 -12.78
CA ALA A 153 -1.58 6.97 -13.78
C ALA A 153 -1.10 6.73 -15.22
N ARG A 154 0.07 7.26 -15.61
CA ARG A 154 0.61 7.05 -16.96
C ARG A 154 0.98 5.59 -17.23
N ALA A 155 1.60 4.91 -16.27
CA ALA A 155 1.96 3.52 -16.41
C ALA A 155 0.71 2.62 -16.38
N ALA A 156 -0.25 2.94 -15.50
CA ALA A 156 -1.56 2.29 -15.49
C ALA A 156 -2.29 2.44 -16.83
N ALA A 157 -2.22 3.61 -17.48
CA ALA A 157 -2.81 3.81 -18.80
C ALA A 157 -2.16 2.95 -19.88
N ILE A 158 -0.83 2.76 -19.84
CA ILE A 158 -0.12 1.86 -20.77
C ILE A 158 -0.58 0.41 -20.55
N ALA A 159 -0.69 -0.03 -19.29
CA ALA A 159 -1.17 -1.37 -18.95
C ALA A 159 -2.61 -1.59 -19.43
N ARG A 160 -3.49 -0.59 -19.27
CA ARG A 160 -4.87 -0.64 -19.76
C ARG A 160 -4.95 -0.72 -21.28
N GLN A 161 -4.16 0.08 -22.00
CA GLN A 161 -4.11 -0.01 -23.46
C GLN A 161 -3.59 -1.37 -23.93
N ALA A 162 -2.61 -1.95 -23.24
CA ALA A 162 -2.13 -3.29 -23.55
C ALA A 162 -3.21 -4.37 -23.29
N ARG A 163 -3.99 -4.25 -22.21
CA ARG A 163 -5.16 -5.09 -21.96
C ARG A 163 -6.18 -4.99 -23.09
N ASP A 164 -6.52 -3.78 -23.51
CA ASP A 164 -7.55 -3.56 -24.53
C ASP A 164 -7.14 -4.18 -25.88
N LEU A 165 -5.85 -4.26 -26.18
CA LEU A 165 -5.32 -4.97 -27.36
C LEU A 165 -5.37 -6.50 -27.23
N LEU A 166 -5.64 -7.04 -26.03
CA LEU A 166 -5.70 -8.48 -25.76
C LEU A 166 -7.14 -9.00 -25.61
N LEU A 167 -8.15 -8.12 -25.68
CA LEU A 167 -9.57 -8.47 -25.57
C LEU A 167 -10.24 -8.43 -26.95
N ASP A 168 -11.31 -9.22 -27.09
CA ASP A 168 -12.16 -9.36 -28.30
C ASP A 168 -11.43 -9.83 -29.57
N GLU A 169 -10.67 -8.94 -30.20
CA GLU A 169 -9.85 -9.19 -31.39
C GLU A 169 -8.36 -8.96 -31.05
N PRO A 170 -7.67 -9.98 -30.49
CA PRO A 170 -6.36 -9.77 -29.91
C PRO A 170 -5.28 -9.43 -30.96
N ASP A 171 -4.59 -8.30 -30.75
CA ASP A 171 -3.43 -7.85 -31.53
C ASP A 171 -2.15 -7.98 -30.70
N VAL A 172 -1.65 -9.22 -30.65
CA VAL A 172 -0.45 -9.59 -29.88
C VAL A 172 0.78 -8.82 -30.34
N ASP A 173 0.92 -8.59 -31.65
CA ASP A 173 2.08 -7.89 -32.23
C ASP A 173 2.16 -6.43 -31.77
N ARG A 174 1.01 -5.77 -31.56
CA ARG A 174 0.95 -4.44 -30.94
C ARG A 174 1.03 -4.47 -29.42
N ALA A 175 0.48 -5.50 -28.77
CA ALA A 175 0.50 -5.62 -27.31
C ALA A 175 1.93 -5.84 -26.77
N GLN A 176 2.74 -6.68 -27.42
CA GLN A 176 4.11 -7.00 -27.00
C GLN A 176 5.02 -5.77 -26.78
N PRO A 177 5.19 -4.83 -27.74
CA PRO A 177 6.03 -3.66 -27.54
C PRO A 177 5.48 -2.71 -26.46
N MET A 178 4.15 -2.66 -26.27
CA MET A 178 3.54 -1.88 -25.19
C MET A 178 3.86 -2.46 -23.82
N LEU A 179 3.78 -3.78 -23.66
CA LEU A 179 4.16 -4.49 -22.44
C LEU A 179 5.67 -4.37 -22.15
N ALA A 180 6.53 -4.46 -23.17
CA ALA A 180 7.96 -4.24 -23.01
C ALA A 180 8.27 -2.79 -22.56
N ARG A 181 7.55 -1.81 -23.10
CA ARG A 181 7.65 -0.41 -22.67
C ARG A 181 7.20 -0.23 -21.22
N LEU A 182 6.09 -0.86 -20.83
CA LEU A 182 5.59 -0.85 -19.46
C LEU A 182 6.62 -1.41 -18.49
N ASP A 183 7.13 -2.62 -18.74
CA ASP A 183 8.15 -3.28 -17.91
C ASP A 183 9.39 -2.40 -17.73
N ARG A 184 9.89 -1.81 -18.83
CA ARG A 184 11.03 -0.89 -18.78
C ARG A 184 10.72 0.38 -17.99
N THR A 185 9.49 0.90 -18.05
CA THR A 185 9.07 2.09 -17.31
C THR A 185 9.03 1.81 -15.81
N VAL A 186 8.43 0.68 -15.41
CA VAL A 186 8.36 0.23 -14.02
C VAL A 186 9.77 0.01 -13.46
N ARG A 187 10.61 -0.77 -14.16
CA ARG A 187 11.98 -1.09 -13.72
C ARG A 187 12.90 0.11 -13.55
N ARG A 188 12.71 1.16 -14.36
CA ARG A 188 13.54 2.37 -14.33
C ARG A 188 13.05 3.41 -13.33
N SER A 189 11.86 3.25 -12.76
CA SER A 189 11.29 4.24 -11.86
C SER A 189 11.78 4.02 -10.43
N TRP A 190 12.76 4.82 -10.02
CA TRP A 190 13.28 4.80 -8.65
C TRP A 190 12.20 5.20 -7.63
N LEU A 191 11.36 6.19 -7.95
CA LEU A 191 10.27 6.62 -7.08
C LEU A 191 9.22 5.53 -6.87
N LEU A 192 8.85 4.80 -7.94
CA LEU A 192 7.91 3.68 -7.83
C LEU A 192 8.50 2.55 -6.98
N ARG A 193 9.78 2.23 -7.21
CA ARG A 193 10.49 1.26 -6.38
C ARG A 193 10.47 1.68 -4.93
N TRP A 194 10.77 2.95 -4.63
CA TRP A 194 10.80 3.45 -3.26
C TRP A 194 9.40 3.43 -2.61
N SER A 195 8.35 3.82 -3.34
CA SER A 195 6.98 3.87 -2.81
C SER A 195 6.37 2.50 -2.53
N LEU A 196 6.77 1.47 -3.28
CA LEU A 196 6.25 0.11 -3.12
C LEU A 196 7.17 -0.80 -2.29
N ARG A 197 8.32 -0.27 -1.86
CA ARG A 197 9.32 -1.04 -1.11
C ARG A 197 8.80 -1.40 0.27
N ASN A 198 9.09 -2.62 0.71
CA ASN A 198 8.71 -3.15 2.02
C ASN A 198 7.19 -3.14 2.30
N LEU A 199 6.34 -3.00 1.28
CA LEU A 199 4.89 -3.15 1.44
C LEU A 199 4.53 -4.63 1.41
N CYS A 200 4.21 -5.19 2.58
CA CYS A 200 3.95 -6.61 2.81
C CYS A 200 5.05 -7.51 2.20
N PRO A 201 6.26 -7.52 2.80
CA PRO A 201 7.33 -8.41 2.37
C PRO A 201 6.97 -9.86 2.74
N LEU A 202 7.07 -10.75 1.75
CA LEU A 202 6.86 -12.19 1.88
C LEU A 202 8.17 -12.91 1.57
N ASP A 203 8.81 -13.45 2.60
CA ASP A 203 9.94 -14.34 2.43
C ASP A 203 9.47 -15.80 2.27
N GLY A 204 10.39 -16.71 1.91
CA GLY A 204 10.05 -18.12 1.68
C GLY A 204 9.44 -18.80 2.91
N LYS A 205 9.87 -18.42 4.12
CA LYS A 205 9.32 -18.97 5.37
C LYS A 205 7.87 -18.55 5.58
N ARG A 206 7.57 -17.28 5.34
CA ARG A 206 6.21 -16.74 5.47
C ARG A 206 5.28 -17.28 4.40
N LEU A 207 5.77 -17.43 3.17
CA LEU A 207 5.02 -18.08 2.09
C LEU A 207 4.69 -19.54 2.44
N GLU A 208 5.65 -20.30 2.95
CA GLU A 208 5.44 -21.69 3.38
C GLU A 208 4.43 -21.77 4.53
N ALA A 209 4.57 -20.91 5.55
CA ALA A 209 3.66 -20.86 6.70
C ALA A 209 2.21 -20.57 6.28
N LEU A 210 2.03 -19.65 5.34
CA LEU A 210 0.72 -19.26 4.81
C LEU A 210 0.26 -20.13 3.62
N ARG A 211 1.09 -21.10 3.18
CA ARG A 211 0.86 -21.95 2.00
C ARG A 211 0.55 -21.14 0.74
N LEU A 212 1.28 -20.05 0.55
CA LEU A 212 1.16 -19.15 -0.59
C LEU A 212 2.19 -19.52 -1.67
N PRO A 213 1.88 -19.27 -2.95
CA PRO A 213 2.77 -19.61 -4.05
C PRO A 213 4.05 -18.73 -4.08
N ASP A 214 5.15 -19.33 -4.53
CA ASP A 214 6.49 -18.71 -4.55
C ASP A 214 6.57 -17.41 -5.36
N PHE A 215 5.74 -17.26 -6.40
CA PHE A 215 5.74 -16.04 -7.21
C PHE A 215 5.20 -14.80 -6.48
N LEU A 216 4.65 -14.94 -5.26
CA LEU A 216 4.27 -13.83 -4.38
C LEU A 216 5.42 -13.32 -3.51
N ALA A 217 6.61 -13.93 -3.60
CA ALA A 217 7.78 -13.53 -2.84
C ALA A 217 8.19 -12.07 -3.07
N GLY A 218 8.80 -11.49 -2.03
CA GLY A 218 9.25 -10.10 -2.03
C GLY A 218 8.17 -9.13 -1.54
N ASP A 219 8.37 -7.84 -1.81
CA ASP A 219 7.41 -6.79 -1.50
C ASP A 219 6.46 -6.49 -2.67
N ALA A 220 5.61 -5.46 -2.54
CA ALA A 220 4.66 -5.09 -3.59
C ALA A 220 5.34 -4.70 -4.92
N TYR A 221 6.57 -4.17 -4.89
CA TYR A 221 7.32 -3.86 -6.09
C TYR A 221 7.81 -5.13 -6.78
N ASP A 222 8.34 -6.09 -6.01
CA ASP A 222 8.80 -7.37 -6.54
C ASP A 222 7.64 -8.15 -7.18
N ARG A 223 6.47 -8.19 -6.51
CA ARG A 223 5.25 -8.79 -7.06
C ARG A 223 4.80 -8.11 -8.36
N LEU A 224 4.84 -6.78 -8.43
CA LEU A 224 4.52 -6.03 -9.66
C LEU A 224 5.47 -6.40 -10.81
N LEU A 225 6.77 -6.56 -10.54
CA LEU A 225 7.74 -7.00 -11.56
C LEU A 225 7.49 -8.44 -12.00
N THR A 226 7.14 -9.33 -11.08
CA THR A 226 6.78 -10.72 -11.38
C THR A 226 5.54 -10.78 -12.27
N GLN A 227 4.49 -10.02 -11.96
CA GLN A 227 3.28 -9.91 -12.80
C GLN A 227 3.58 -9.36 -14.19
N SER A 228 4.40 -8.31 -14.30
CA SER A 228 4.88 -7.77 -15.58
C SER A 228 5.59 -8.85 -16.42
N GLY A 229 6.41 -9.67 -15.76
CA GLY A 229 7.06 -10.85 -16.36
C GLY A 229 6.04 -11.90 -16.84
N HIS A 230 5.02 -12.19 -16.03
CA HIS A 230 3.98 -13.16 -16.36
C HIS A 230 3.17 -12.75 -17.60
N VAL A 231 2.69 -11.50 -17.68
CA VAL A 231 1.94 -11.02 -18.87
C VAL A 231 2.79 -11.19 -20.14
N ARG A 232 4.06 -10.79 -20.09
CA ARG A 232 4.98 -10.93 -21.23
C ARG A 232 5.23 -12.39 -21.58
N GLY A 233 5.38 -13.26 -20.58
CA GLY A 233 5.53 -14.70 -20.76
C GLY A 233 4.33 -15.33 -21.46
N LEU A 234 3.12 -14.98 -21.04
CA LEU A 234 1.86 -15.44 -21.64
C LEU A 234 1.74 -15.00 -23.10
N VAL A 235 1.93 -13.70 -23.37
CA VAL A 235 1.77 -13.12 -24.72
C VAL A 235 2.85 -13.61 -25.70
N SER A 236 4.00 -14.05 -25.19
CA SER A 236 5.06 -14.68 -26.00
C SER A 236 5.00 -16.22 -26.00
N ASN A 237 3.94 -16.83 -25.47
CA ASN A 237 3.77 -18.29 -25.34
C ASN A 237 4.92 -19.01 -24.63
N ASN A 238 5.65 -18.31 -23.76
CA ASN A 238 6.75 -18.84 -22.96
C ASN A 238 6.32 -19.25 -21.54
N LEU A 239 5.06 -18.98 -21.18
CA LEU A 239 4.49 -19.26 -19.87
C LEU A 239 3.08 -19.81 -20.04
N SER A 240 2.77 -20.90 -19.36
CA SER A 240 1.42 -21.48 -19.33
C SER A 240 0.58 -20.83 -18.21
N PRO A 241 -0.74 -20.61 -18.41
CA PRO A 241 -1.65 -20.13 -17.36
C PRO A 241 -1.60 -20.96 -16.08
N ALA A 242 -1.38 -22.28 -16.19
CA ALA A 242 -1.31 -23.18 -15.04
C ALA A 242 -0.16 -22.84 -14.09
N GLN A 243 0.94 -22.27 -14.60
CA GLN A 243 2.12 -21.91 -13.80
C GLN A 243 1.91 -20.65 -12.95
N ILE A 244 0.88 -19.86 -13.28
CA ILE A 244 0.52 -18.62 -12.57
C ILE A 244 -0.89 -18.69 -11.98
N ALA A 245 -1.49 -19.88 -11.98
CA ALA A 245 -2.78 -20.12 -11.38
C ALA A 245 -2.67 -19.87 -9.87
N ILE A 246 -3.69 -19.19 -9.34
CA ILE A 246 -3.71 -18.73 -7.95
C ILE A 246 -4.92 -19.35 -7.27
N ASP A 247 -4.70 -20.02 -6.14
CA ASP A 247 -5.80 -20.38 -5.25
C ASP A 247 -6.21 -19.12 -4.47
N SER A 248 -7.19 -18.38 -5.00
CA SER A 248 -7.68 -17.14 -4.39
C SER A 248 -8.18 -17.36 -2.96
N ASN A 249 -8.73 -18.53 -2.64
CA ASN A 249 -9.23 -18.83 -1.29
C ASN A 249 -8.09 -18.85 -0.28
N ARG A 250 -6.93 -19.41 -0.64
CA ARG A 250 -5.73 -19.39 0.23
C ARG A 250 -5.24 -17.98 0.52
N ILE A 251 -5.26 -17.12 -0.48
CA ILE A 251 -4.88 -15.71 -0.29
C ILE A 251 -5.90 -15.00 0.59
N ILE A 252 -7.19 -15.21 0.34
CA ILE A 252 -8.29 -14.64 1.14
C ILE A 252 -8.18 -15.06 2.61
N ASP A 253 -7.86 -16.33 2.89
CA ASP A 253 -7.66 -16.84 4.25
C ASP A 253 -6.46 -16.17 4.93
N ALA A 254 -5.38 -15.88 4.19
CA ALA A 254 -4.18 -15.23 4.71
C ALA A 254 -4.34 -13.71 4.88
N LEU A 255 -5.29 -13.06 4.19
CA LEU A 255 -5.43 -11.61 4.15
C LEU A 255 -5.45 -10.93 5.52
N PRO A 256 -6.20 -11.40 6.55
CA PRO A 256 -6.20 -10.76 7.86
C PRO A 256 -4.80 -10.63 8.46
N GLU A 257 -3.93 -11.65 8.31
CA GLU A 257 -2.55 -11.59 8.79
C GLU A 257 -1.68 -10.66 7.92
N LEU A 258 -1.97 -10.57 6.62
CA LEU A 258 -1.19 -9.76 5.68
C LEU A 258 -1.45 -8.27 5.80
N VAL A 259 -2.66 -7.86 6.22
CA VAL A 259 -3.08 -6.45 6.25
C VAL A 259 -3.19 -5.85 7.66
N THR A 260 -3.21 -6.68 8.70
CA THR A 260 -3.14 -6.18 10.08
C THR A 260 -1.81 -5.45 10.32
N GLY A 261 -1.87 -4.29 10.94
CA GLY A 261 -0.72 -3.39 11.16
C GLY A 261 -0.41 -2.45 9.99
N LEU A 262 -1.16 -2.53 8.88
CA LEU A 262 -1.03 -1.61 7.76
C LEU A 262 -2.04 -0.47 7.86
N ASP A 263 -1.72 0.66 7.23
CA ASP A 263 -2.72 1.67 6.94
C ASP A 263 -3.64 1.25 5.77
N MET A 264 -4.76 1.95 5.66
CA MET A 264 -5.80 1.67 4.66
C MET A 264 -5.29 1.73 3.20
N ALA A 265 -4.45 2.71 2.86
CA ALA A 265 -3.95 2.86 1.50
C ALA A 265 -2.94 1.76 1.16
N THR A 266 -2.05 1.46 2.10
CA THR A 266 -1.09 0.35 1.98
C THR A 266 -1.80 -0.99 1.85
N ALA A 267 -2.83 -1.25 2.67
CA ALA A 267 -3.62 -2.48 2.57
C ALA A 267 -4.25 -2.66 1.19
N ARG A 268 -4.79 -1.59 0.59
CA ARG A 268 -5.35 -1.65 -0.78
C ARG A 268 -4.29 -2.00 -1.82
N ILE A 269 -3.10 -1.38 -1.75
CA ILE A 269 -1.99 -1.69 -2.66
C ILE A 269 -1.55 -3.15 -2.51
N VAL A 270 -1.43 -3.63 -1.27
CA VAL A 270 -1.07 -5.02 -0.97
C VAL A 270 -2.08 -5.98 -1.57
N ILE A 271 -3.38 -5.75 -1.33
CA ILE A 271 -4.48 -6.57 -1.87
C ILE A 271 -4.46 -6.60 -3.40
N ALA A 272 -4.29 -5.45 -4.07
CA ALA A 272 -4.17 -5.39 -5.52
C ALA A 272 -2.95 -6.18 -6.03
N GLY A 273 -1.83 -6.14 -5.31
CA GLY A 273 -0.62 -6.88 -5.63
C GLY A 273 -0.70 -8.40 -5.38
N LEU A 274 -1.67 -8.88 -4.59
CA LEU A 274 -1.85 -10.30 -4.30
C LEU A 274 -2.63 -11.06 -5.38
N SER A 275 -3.14 -10.36 -6.41
CA SER A 275 -3.74 -11.00 -7.59
C SER A 275 -4.97 -11.87 -7.31
N ILE A 276 -5.80 -11.46 -6.34
CA ILE A 276 -7.03 -12.18 -5.95
C ILE A 276 -8.05 -12.13 -7.08
N ASP A 277 -8.51 -13.30 -7.51
CA ASP A 277 -9.60 -13.45 -8.48
C ASP A 277 -10.77 -14.17 -7.82
N THR A 278 -11.82 -13.42 -7.51
CA THR A 278 -13.04 -13.90 -6.84
C THR A 278 -14.03 -14.54 -7.81
N ALA A 279 -13.83 -14.41 -9.13
CA ALA A 279 -14.71 -15.04 -10.12
C ALA A 279 -14.45 -16.55 -10.25
N MET A 280 -13.40 -17.07 -9.60
CA MET A 280 -12.95 -18.46 -9.66
C MET A 280 -13.21 -19.26 -8.38
N THR A 281 -13.87 -18.69 -7.36
CA THR A 281 -14.00 -19.35 -6.03
C THR A 281 -15.02 -20.50 -5.98
N HIS A 282 -15.40 -21.06 -7.12
CA HIS A 282 -16.16 -22.30 -7.21
C HIS A 282 -15.31 -23.35 -7.93
N GLU A 283 -15.11 -24.52 -7.33
CA GLU A 283 -14.42 -25.66 -7.95
C GLU A 283 -15.04 -25.97 -9.32
N THR A 284 -14.30 -25.69 -10.39
CA THR A 284 -14.58 -26.22 -11.73
C THR A 284 -13.26 -26.69 -12.34
N GLY A 285 -13.26 -27.96 -12.80
CA GLY A 285 -12.10 -28.70 -13.29
C GLY A 285 -11.41 -28.09 -14.53
N PRO A 286 -10.30 -28.71 -14.98
CA PRO A 286 -9.46 -28.15 -16.03
C PRO A 286 -10.18 -28.10 -17.37
N CYS A 287 -10.06 -26.98 -18.09
CA CYS A 287 -10.35 -26.91 -19.52
C CYS A 287 -9.55 -27.98 -20.26
N GLY A 288 -10.26 -28.85 -20.99
CA GLY A 288 -9.69 -29.84 -21.91
C GLY A 288 -9.38 -29.26 -23.29
#